data_AF-A0A7S0V3X9-F1
#
_entry.id   AF-A0A7S0V3X9-F1
#
_cell.length_a   1.000
_cell.length_b   1.000
_cell.length_c   1.000
_cell.angle_alpha   90.00
_cell.angle_beta   90.00
_cell.angle_gamma   90.00
#
_symmetry.space_group_name_H-M   'P 1'
#
loop_
_entity.id
_entity.type
_entity.pdbx_description
1 polymer ?
#
loop_
_entity_poly.entity_id
_entity_poly.type
_entity_poly.pdbx_seq_one_letter_code
_entity_poly.pdbx_strand_id
1 'polypeptide(L)'
;GAARMVPSLDGDGVRVRWVVTGSGRYALTVLVGGKPLPGDSLPFSVSPGPVDALASEILLPREETSVASVAGEEVSARLVARDAFGNEIDATGELSLTLEHLRGAGWAPKCGGRGWLRGTA
;
A
#
# COMPACT_ATOMS: atom_id res chain seq x y z
N GLY A 1 4.74 11.61 -15.06
CA GLY A 1 3.64 12.58 -15.20
C GLY A 1 3.86 13.41 -16.45
N ALA A 2 2.79 13.73 -17.18
CA ALA A 2 2.85 14.66 -18.30
C ALA A 2 2.47 16.07 -17.83
N ALA A 3 3.29 17.06 -18.15
CA ALA A 3 2.97 18.47 -17.94
C ALA A 3 2.47 19.07 -19.26
N ARG A 4 1.36 19.81 -19.20
CA ARG A 4 0.81 20.58 -20.31
C ARG A 4 0.83 22.06 -19.95
N MET A 5 1.49 22.84 -20.79
CA MET A 5 1.46 24.30 -20.71
C MET A 5 0.28 24.81 -21.55
N VAL A 6 -0.45 25.77 -21.02
CA VAL A 6 -1.55 26.45 -21.70
C VAL A 6 -1.33 27.96 -21.51
N PRO A 7 -1.32 28.77 -22.58
CA PRO A 7 -1.25 30.22 -22.43
C PRO A 7 -2.40 30.71 -21.55
N SER A 8 -2.14 31.65 -20.65
CA SER A 8 -3.22 32.23 -19.84
C SER A 8 -4.17 32.99 -20.75
N LEU A 9 -5.48 32.81 -20.54
CA LEU A 9 -6.51 33.47 -21.34
C LEU A 9 -6.61 34.97 -21.02
N ASP A 10 -6.03 35.40 -19.89
CA ASP A 10 -6.11 36.76 -19.37
C ASP A 10 -4.93 37.65 -19.82
N GLY A 11 -4.00 37.13 -20.64
CA GLY A 11 -2.85 37.87 -21.17
C GLY A 11 -1.66 38.04 -20.21
N ASP A 12 -1.84 37.79 -18.91
CA ASP A 12 -0.82 38.07 -17.87
C ASP A 12 0.15 36.92 -17.56
N GLY A 13 0.24 35.87 -18.39
CA GLY A 13 1.25 34.83 -18.20
C GLY A 13 0.97 33.46 -18.82
N VAL A 14 1.67 32.44 -18.33
CA VAL A 14 1.54 31.05 -18.76
C VAL A 14 0.96 30.21 -17.62
N ARG A 15 -0.10 29.44 -17.91
CA ARG A 15 -0.64 28.47 -16.96
C ARG A 15 -0.04 27.10 -17.25
N VAL A 16 0.59 26.51 -16.25
CA VAL A 16 1.08 25.13 -16.34
C VAL A 16 0.14 24.21 -15.57
N ARG A 17 -0.27 23.09 -16.19
CA ARG A 17 -1.02 22.02 -15.54
C ARG A 17 -0.23 20.73 -15.66
N TRP A 18 -0.05 20.01 -14.56
CA TRP A 18 0.52 18.66 -14.57
C TRP A 18 -0.29 17.77 -13.64
N VAL A 19 -0.28 16.48 -13.91
CA VAL A 19 -0.82 15.45 -13.00
C VAL A 19 0.37 14.71 -12.41
N VAL A 20 0.52 14.82 -11.09
CA VAL A 20 1.49 14.02 -10.32
C VAL A 20 0.76 12.78 -9.81
N THR A 21 1.31 11.61 -10.12
CA THR A 21 0.75 10.32 -9.65
C THR A 21 1.50 9.77 -8.45
N GLY A 22 2.66 10.34 -8.11
CA GLY A 22 3.43 9.99 -6.93
C GLY A 22 3.09 10.89 -5.75
N SER A 23 3.01 10.32 -4.55
CA SER A 23 2.99 11.09 -3.31
C SER A 23 4.40 11.50 -2.90
N GLY A 24 4.52 12.57 -2.11
CA GLY A 24 5.79 13.04 -1.59
C GLY A 24 6.02 14.53 -1.78
N ARG A 25 7.27 14.95 -1.52
CA ARG A 25 7.68 16.36 -1.61
C ARG A 25 8.27 16.63 -2.98
N TYR A 26 7.75 17.65 -3.63
CA TYR A 26 8.16 18.12 -4.95
C TYR A 26 8.64 19.56 -4.88
N ALA A 27 9.47 19.96 -5.85
CA ALA A 27 9.86 21.33 -6.07
C ALA A 27 9.58 21.69 -7.52
N LEU A 28 8.85 22.76 -7.74
CA LEU A 28 8.65 23.31 -9.08
C LEU A 28 9.73 24.35 -9.37
N THR A 29 10.45 24.16 -10.47
CA THR A 29 11.39 25.14 -11.01
C THR A 29 10.97 25.54 -12.42
N VAL A 30 10.80 26.84 -12.64
CA VAL A 30 10.45 27.40 -13.94
C VAL A 30 11.72 27.93 -14.62
N LEU A 31 11.95 27.50 -15.85
CA LEU A 31 13.08 27.92 -16.68
C LEU A 31 12.58 28.82 -17.81
N VAL A 32 13.18 30.00 -17.98
CA VAL A 32 12.94 30.90 -19.11
C VAL A 32 14.24 31.05 -19.90
N GLY A 33 14.25 30.64 -21.16
CA GLY A 33 15.47 30.63 -21.98
C GLY A 33 16.59 29.76 -21.41
N GLY A 34 16.24 28.68 -20.70
CA GLY A 34 17.19 27.77 -20.04
C GLY A 34 17.74 28.28 -18.69
N LYS A 35 17.32 29.45 -18.21
CA LYS A 35 17.73 29.99 -16.90
C LYS A 35 16.57 29.90 -15.90
N PRO A 36 16.81 29.44 -14.65
CA PRO A 36 15.79 29.48 -13.62
C PRO A 36 15.43 30.93 -13.31
N LEU A 37 14.14 31.17 -13.11
CA LEU A 37 13.69 32.46 -12.63
C LEU A 37 14.19 32.69 -11.18
N PRO A 38 14.55 33.93 -10.81
CA PRO A 38 15.03 34.23 -9.46
C PRO A 38 13.96 33.89 -8.40
N GLY A 39 14.27 33.01 -7.45
CA GLY A 39 13.35 32.60 -6.39
C GLY A 39 12.47 31.38 -6.71
N ASP A 40 12.57 30.80 -7.91
CA ASP A 40 11.64 29.75 -8.39
C ASP A 40 12.07 28.32 -8.02
N SER A 41 12.05 28.05 -6.71
CA SER A 41 11.81 26.70 -6.23
C SER A 41 10.61 26.76 -5.31
N LEU A 42 9.44 26.39 -5.84
CA LEU A 42 8.21 26.34 -5.07
C LEU A 42 8.04 24.92 -4.54
N PRO A 43 8.35 24.66 -3.25
CA PRO A 43 8.12 23.36 -2.67
C PRO A 43 6.61 23.14 -2.48
N PHE A 44 6.14 21.93 -2.83
CA PHE A 44 4.79 21.49 -2.53
C PHE A 44 4.80 20.02 -2.15
N SER A 45 3.76 19.58 -1.44
CA SER A 45 3.59 18.19 -1.03
C SER A 45 2.35 17.62 -1.70
N VAL A 46 2.44 16.38 -2.16
CA VAL A 46 1.33 15.60 -2.69
C VAL A 46 1.05 14.48 -1.71
N SER A 47 -0.14 14.45 -1.13
CA SER A 47 -0.60 13.33 -0.32
C SER A 47 -1.04 12.18 -1.21
N PRO A 48 -0.92 10.92 -0.76
CA PRO A 48 -1.56 9.79 -1.43
C PRO A 48 -3.07 10.00 -1.63
N GLY A 49 -3.63 9.32 -2.63
CA GLY A 49 -5.07 9.25 -2.82
C GLY A 49 -5.77 8.35 -1.78
N PRO A 50 -7.09 8.14 -1.93
CA PRO A 50 -7.83 7.16 -1.13
C PRO A 50 -7.23 5.75 -1.25
N VAL A 51 -7.36 4.96 -0.18
CA VAL A 51 -6.93 3.55 -0.17
C VAL A 51 -7.64 2.78 -1.27
N ASP A 52 -6.87 2.02 -2.04
CA ASP A 52 -7.36 1.07 -3.02
C ASP A 52 -7.10 -0.36 -2.52
N ALA A 53 -8.16 -1.13 -2.33
CA ALA A 53 -8.09 -2.48 -1.80
C ALA A 53 -7.40 -3.47 -2.76
N LEU A 54 -7.42 -3.22 -4.07
CA LEU A 54 -6.75 -4.06 -5.07
C LEU A 54 -5.25 -3.75 -5.17
N ALA A 55 -4.84 -2.52 -4.83
CA ALA A 55 -3.44 -2.14 -4.76
C ALA A 55 -2.78 -2.45 -3.40
N SER A 56 -3.59 -2.69 -2.37
CA SER A 56 -3.13 -2.97 -1.01
C SER A 56 -2.92 -4.47 -0.78
N GLU A 57 -2.01 -4.83 0.12
CA GLU A 57 -1.68 -6.22 0.41
C GLU A 57 -1.44 -6.49 1.90
N ILE A 58 -1.80 -7.69 2.34
CA ILE A 58 -1.44 -8.21 3.66
C ILE A 58 -0.31 -9.23 3.48
N LEU A 59 0.82 -8.93 4.11
CA LEU A 59 2.01 -9.76 4.08
C LEU A 59 2.13 -10.51 5.41
N LEU A 60 2.13 -11.83 5.34
CA LEU A 60 2.48 -12.68 6.46
C LEU A 60 4.00 -12.71 6.64
N PRO A 61 4.51 -12.99 7.86
CA PRO A 61 5.92 -13.25 8.07
C PRO A 61 6.39 -14.35 7.11
N ARG A 62 7.51 -14.11 6.41
CA ARG A 62 8.18 -15.07 5.50
C ARG A 62 7.50 -15.41 4.18
N GLU A 63 6.62 -14.55 3.65
CA GLU A 63 5.91 -14.81 2.37
C GLU A 63 5.13 -16.13 2.38
N GLU A 64 4.76 -16.60 3.58
CA GLU A 64 3.96 -17.82 3.75
C GLU A 64 2.50 -17.53 3.40
N THR A 65 1.80 -18.50 2.80
CA THR A 65 0.36 -18.40 2.52
C THR A 65 -0.51 -18.69 3.73
N SER A 66 0.08 -19.22 4.80
CA SER A 66 -0.61 -19.57 6.04
C SER A 66 0.38 -19.62 7.20
N VAL A 67 0.01 -19.05 8.35
CA VAL A 67 0.78 -19.19 9.58
C VAL A 67 0.16 -20.28 10.45
N ALA A 68 0.95 -21.30 10.79
CA ALA A 68 0.58 -22.28 11.81
C ALA A 68 1.15 -21.79 13.15
N SER A 69 0.27 -21.40 14.08
CA SER A 69 0.65 -20.98 15.42
C SER A 69 -0.12 -21.79 16.46
N VAL A 70 0.53 -22.05 17.60
CA VAL A 70 -0.11 -22.73 18.73
C VAL A 70 -1.03 -21.74 19.44
N ALA A 71 -2.14 -22.24 19.99
CA ALA A 71 -3.03 -21.40 20.79
C ALA A 71 -2.25 -20.73 21.94
N GLY A 72 -2.32 -19.39 22.00
CA GLY A 72 -1.59 -18.58 22.97
C GLY A 72 -0.28 -17.97 22.45
N GLU A 73 0.14 -18.31 21.23
CA GLU A 73 1.24 -17.63 20.54
C GLU A 73 0.74 -16.39 19.77
N GLU A 74 1.64 -15.42 19.58
CA GLU A 74 1.36 -14.21 18.83
C GLU A 74 1.47 -14.46 17.33
N VAL A 75 0.43 -14.08 16.59
CA VAL A 75 0.44 -14.06 15.12
C VAL A 75 0.56 -12.61 14.68
N SER A 76 1.64 -12.30 13.97
CA SER A 76 1.86 -10.98 13.36
C SER A 76 1.55 -11.03 11.87
N ALA A 77 1.02 -9.92 11.34
CA ALA A 77 0.85 -9.70 9.90
C ALA A 77 1.17 -8.23 9.62
N ARG A 78 1.72 -7.95 8.45
CA ARG A 78 2.04 -6.58 8.00
C ARG A 78 1.06 -6.20 6.90
N LEU A 79 0.30 -5.13 7.11
CA LEU A 79 -0.50 -4.53 6.06
C LEU A 79 0.32 -3.45 5.34
N VAL A 80 0.26 -3.43 4.01
CA VAL A 80 0.77 -2.36 3.17
C VAL A 80 -0.41 -1.76 2.41
N ALA A 81 -0.92 -0.64 2.90
CA ALA A 81 -2.00 0.10 2.26
C ALA A 81 -1.44 0.99 1.14
N ARG A 82 -2.06 0.93 -0.05
CA ARG A 82 -1.68 1.74 -1.21
C ARG A 82 -2.89 2.42 -1.83
N ASP A 83 -2.67 3.55 -2.51
CA ASP A 83 -3.67 4.14 -3.42
C ASP A 83 -3.66 3.45 -4.80
N ALA A 84 -4.60 3.83 -5.66
CA ALA A 84 -4.71 3.28 -7.03
C ALA A 84 -3.48 3.55 -7.93
N PHE A 85 -2.59 4.46 -7.53
CA PHE A 85 -1.33 4.75 -8.21
C PHE A 85 -0.13 4.06 -7.56
N GLY A 86 -0.34 3.27 -6.50
CA GLY A 86 0.68 2.51 -5.79
C GLY A 86 1.40 3.28 -4.67
N ASN A 87 0.95 4.50 -4.34
CA ASN A 87 1.54 5.28 -3.26
C ASN A 87 1.19 4.66 -1.91
N GLU A 88 2.18 4.50 -1.04
CA GLU A 88 1.95 3.97 0.31
C GLU A 88 1.21 4.98 1.18
N ILE A 89 0.24 4.48 1.93
CA ILE A 89 -0.59 5.24 2.84
C ILE A 89 -0.27 4.78 4.26
N ASP A 90 0.05 5.73 5.15
CA ASP A 90 0.08 5.45 6.57
C ASP A 90 -1.35 5.32 7.10
N ALA A 91 -1.88 4.11 7.04
CA ALA A 91 -3.24 3.80 7.47
C ALA A 91 -3.34 3.51 8.97
N THR A 92 -2.25 3.61 9.75
CA THR A 92 -2.16 3.10 11.14
C THR A 92 -3.33 3.53 12.05
N GLY A 93 -3.87 4.74 11.85
CA GLY A 93 -5.00 5.26 12.62
C GLY A 93 -6.41 4.88 12.14
N GLU A 94 -6.55 4.29 10.95
CA GLU A 94 -7.84 4.03 10.28
C GLU A 94 -8.13 2.53 10.10
N LEU A 95 -7.24 1.66 10.58
CA LEU A 95 -7.37 0.21 10.39
C LEU A 95 -8.46 -0.40 11.26
N SER A 96 -9.34 -1.17 10.62
CA SER A 96 -10.25 -2.09 11.28
C SER A 96 -9.85 -3.52 10.92
N LEU A 97 -9.58 -4.34 11.93
CA LEU A 97 -9.21 -5.75 11.80
C LEU A 97 -10.35 -6.62 12.31
N THR A 98 -10.72 -7.63 11.54
CA THR A 98 -11.71 -8.64 11.94
C THR A 98 -11.03 -10.01 12.01
N LEU A 99 -11.13 -10.68 13.16
CA LEU A 99 -10.63 -12.03 13.35
C LEU A 99 -11.80 -13.01 13.36
N GLU A 100 -11.86 -13.89 12.36
CA GLU A 100 -12.88 -14.94 12.28
C GLU A 100 -12.29 -16.29 12.66
N HIS A 101 -12.93 -16.97 13.60
CA HIS A 101 -12.57 -18.34 13.93
C HIS A 101 -13.23 -19.32 12.97
N LEU A 102 -12.46 -19.78 11.97
CA LEU A 102 -12.91 -20.79 11.01
C LEU A 102 -13.00 -22.15 11.73
N ARG A 103 -14.22 -22.58 12.05
CA ARG A 103 -14.45 -23.94 12.55
C ARG A 103 -14.36 -24.94 11.40
N GLY A 104 -13.53 -25.97 11.54
CA GLY A 104 -13.70 -27.22 10.78
C GLY A 104 -13.13 -27.28 9.36
N ALA A 105 -11.98 -26.66 9.07
CA ALA A 105 -11.15 -27.21 8.00
C ALA A 105 -10.60 -28.55 8.51
N GLY A 106 -11.08 -29.65 7.94
CA GLY A 106 -10.66 -31.01 8.29
C GLY A 106 -9.17 -31.21 8.12
N TRP A 107 -8.39 -30.81 9.12
CA TRP A 107 -7.05 -31.31 9.36
C TRP A 107 -7.22 -32.77 9.76
N ALA A 108 -7.30 -33.64 8.77
CA ALA A 108 -6.91 -35.03 8.94
C ALA A 108 -5.38 -35.01 8.88
N PRO A 109 -4.64 -35.16 9.99
CA PRO A 109 -3.26 -35.56 9.85
C PRO A 109 -3.31 -36.86 9.05
N LYS A 110 -2.64 -36.91 7.89
CA LYS A 110 -2.33 -38.20 7.29
C LYS A 110 -1.39 -38.89 8.28
N CYS A 111 -1.96 -39.62 9.23
CA CYS A 111 -1.26 -40.61 10.03
C CYS A 111 -0.85 -41.73 9.08
N GLY A 112 0.20 -41.48 8.29
CA GLY A 112 0.90 -42.48 7.52
C GLY A 112 1.92 -43.15 8.42
N GLY A 113 1.54 -44.25 9.07
CA GLY A 113 2.48 -45.02 9.89
C GLY A 113 1.84 -46.11 10.72
N ARG A 114 1.54 -47.25 10.07
CA ARG A 114 1.20 -48.57 10.60
C ARG A 114 1.45 -48.78 12.10
N GLY A 115 0.38 -49.13 12.83
CA GLY A 115 0.48 -49.70 14.18
C GLY A 115 -0.89 -50.04 14.75
N TRP A 116 -1.34 -51.28 14.54
CA TRP A 116 -2.52 -51.82 15.20
C TRP A 116 -2.28 -51.89 16.71
N LEU A 117 -3.20 -51.38 17.53
CA LEU A 117 -3.53 -52.01 18.81
C LEU A 117 -5.03 -51.88 19.07
N ARG A 118 -5.70 -53.04 19.07
CA ARG A 118 -6.98 -53.26 19.73
C ARG A 118 -6.81 -53.04 21.22
N GLY A 119 -7.81 -52.45 21.86
CA GLY A 119 -7.90 -52.39 23.32
C GLY A 119 -9.28 -51.94 23.75
N THR A 120 -10.25 -52.85 23.73
CA THR A 120 -11.44 -52.78 24.56
C THR A 120 -11.07 -53.08 26.00
N ALA A 121 -11.40 -52.18 26.92
CA ALA A 121 -11.83 -52.47 28.29
C ALA A 121 -12.63 -51.25 28.78
#